data_AF-A0A0B1SNZ6-F1
#
_entry.id   AF-A0A0B1SNZ6-F1
#
_cell.length_a   1.000
_cell.length_b   1.000
_cell.length_c   1.000
_cell.angle_alpha   90.00
_cell.angle_beta   90.00
_cell.angle_gamma   90.00
#
_symmetry.space_group_name_H-M   'P 1'
#
loop_
_entity.id
_entity.type
_entity.pdbx_description
1 polymer ?
#
loop_
_entity_poly.entity_id
_entity_poly.type
_entity_poly.pdbx_seq_one_letter_code
_entity_poly.pdbx_strand_id
1 'polypeptide(L)'
;MAYVRQTNLELWRLNRCALKFSHAYQVRENVVTSTSLFRCFIGLFAQTLLGWTGFVVAFIFRFPCPNQLLYRISIFLYDISTALAPTTIPLFLVLYERKINVAFKKKLNKLLHRKEGNCDLVGLEGNQLQLDAKQETETYFQQLKKAWA
;
A
#
# COMPACT_ATOMS: atom_id res chain seq x y z
N MET A 1 -38.76 29.51 13.44
CA MET A 1 -38.09 28.19 13.43
C MET A 1 -38.14 27.45 12.08
N ALA A 2 -39.17 27.62 11.23
CA ALA A 2 -39.24 26.92 9.94
C ALA A 2 -38.12 27.30 8.94
N TYR A 3 -37.67 28.55 8.94
CA TYR A 3 -36.67 29.08 8.01
C TYR A 3 -35.26 28.46 8.18
N VAL A 4 -34.86 28.16 9.43
CA VAL A 4 -33.59 27.46 9.74
C VAL A 4 -33.62 26.00 9.27
N ARG A 5 -34.81 25.39 9.23
CA ARG A 5 -34.98 24.03 8.69
C ARG A 5 -34.90 23.99 7.17
N GLN A 6 -35.43 24.98 6.46
CA GLN A 6 -35.37 25.06 5.00
C GLN A 6 -33.94 25.32 4.49
N THR A 7 -33.24 26.28 5.11
CA THR A 7 -31.85 26.61 4.76
C THR A 7 -30.92 25.42 4.94
N ASN A 8 -31.02 24.69 6.05
CA ASN A 8 -30.27 23.43 6.26
C ASN A 8 -30.61 22.35 5.23
N LEU A 9 -31.86 22.28 4.76
CA LEU A 9 -32.30 21.28 3.78
C LEU A 9 -31.77 21.60 2.38
N GLU A 10 -31.68 22.87 2.01
CA GLU A 10 -31.05 23.33 0.77
C GLU A 10 -29.54 23.13 0.80
N LEU A 11 -28.88 23.45 1.93
CA LEU A 11 -27.45 23.20 2.13
C LEU A 11 -27.13 21.70 2.01
N TRP A 12 -27.98 20.85 2.61
CA TRP A 12 -27.86 19.40 2.50
C TRP A 12 -28.05 18.91 1.05
N ARG A 13 -29.02 19.46 0.31
CA ARG A 13 -29.23 19.10 -1.11
C ARG A 13 -28.04 19.49 -1.98
N LEU A 14 -27.48 20.69 -1.77
CA LEU A 14 -26.29 21.18 -2.47
C LEU A 14 -25.09 20.27 -2.22
N ASN A 15 -24.87 19.86 -0.97
CA ASN A 15 -23.72 19.05 -0.58
C ASN A 15 -23.93 17.53 -0.75
N ARG A 16 -25.15 17.08 -1.09
CA ARG A 16 -25.49 15.65 -1.25
C ARG A 16 -24.63 14.96 -2.30
N CYS A 17 -24.33 15.64 -3.41
CA CYS A 17 -23.49 15.10 -4.48
C CYS A 17 -22.03 14.96 -4.03
N ALA A 18 -21.50 15.94 -3.29
CA ALA A 18 -20.14 15.88 -2.73
C ALA A 18 -20.00 14.76 -1.69
N LEU A 19 -21.00 14.59 -0.81
CA LEU A 19 -21.06 13.47 0.15
C LEU A 19 -21.10 12.12 -0.55
N LYS A 20 -21.96 11.96 -1.57
CA LYS A 20 -22.03 10.72 -2.37
C LYS A 20 -20.71 10.43 -3.09
N PHE A 21 -20.04 11.46 -3.61
CA PHE A 21 -18.73 11.32 -4.25
C PHE A 21 -17.66 10.89 -3.25
N SER A 22 -17.61 11.51 -2.06
CA SER A 22 -16.65 11.14 -1.01
C SER A 22 -16.81 9.69 -0.55
N HIS A 23 -18.05 9.23 -0.39
CA HIS A 23 -18.34 7.86 -0.01
C HIS A 23 -17.97 6.88 -1.13
N ALA A 24 -18.31 7.20 -2.39
CA ALA A 24 -17.91 6.39 -3.54
C ALA A 24 -16.38 6.30 -3.69
N TYR A 25 -15.67 7.40 -3.40
CA TYR A 25 -14.21 7.44 -3.41
C TYR A 25 -13.61 6.56 -2.31
N GLN A 26 -14.10 6.67 -1.06
CA GLN A 26 -13.66 5.82 0.06
C GLN A 26 -13.90 4.34 -0.21
N VAL A 27 -15.07 3.98 -0.74
CA VAL A 27 -15.38 2.58 -1.11
C VAL A 27 -14.42 2.09 -2.18
N ARG A 28 -14.14 2.92 -3.21
CA ARG A 28 -13.17 2.57 -4.26
C ARG A 28 -11.77 2.37 -3.71
N GLU A 29 -11.27 3.26 -2.85
CA GLU A 29 -9.95 3.11 -2.23
C GLU A 29 -9.89 1.85 -1.36
N ASN A 30 -10.91 1.61 -0.53
CA ASN A 30 -10.98 0.40 0.29
C ASN A 30 -10.96 -0.89 -0.54
N VAL A 31 -11.66 -0.91 -1.69
CA VAL A 31 -11.64 -2.06 -2.61
C VAL A 31 -10.25 -2.27 -3.21
N VAL A 32 -9.57 -1.19 -3.61
CA VAL A 32 -8.21 -1.26 -4.17
C VAL A 32 -7.22 -1.75 -3.12
N THR A 33 -7.22 -1.16 -1.92
CA THR A 33 -6.33 -1.55 -0.82
C THR A 33 -6.60 -2.99 -0.38
N SER A 34 -7.86 -3.40 -0.25
CA SER A 34 -8.24 -4.77 0.09
C SER A 34 -7.74 -5.78 -0.95
N THR A 35 -7.86 -5.46 -2.24
CA THR A 35 -7.35 -6.31 -3.33
C THR A 35 -5.83 -6.45 -3.27
N SER A 36 -5.10 -5.37 -2.97
CA SER A 36 -3.64 -5.40 -2.80
C SER A 36 -3.24 -6.24 -1.58
N LEU A 37 -3.94 -6.10 -0.46
CA LEU A 37 -3.71 -6.90 0.75
C LEU A 37 -3.99 -8.38 0.50
N PHE A 38 -5.04 -8.71 -0.24
CA PHE A 38 -5.36 -10.09 -0.60
C PHE A 38 -4.25 -10.75 -1.43
N ARG A 39 -3.64 -10.02 -2.37
CA ARG A 39 -2.48 -10.52 -3.12
C ARG A 39 -1.26 -10.76 -2.23
N CYS A 40 -1.01 -9.88 -1.27
CA CYS A 40 0.04 -10.06 -0.26
C CYS A 40 -0.20 -11.32 0.57
N PHE A 41 -1.45 -11.54 1.00
CA PHE A 41 -1.84 -12.74 1.73
C PHE A 41 -1.61 -14.02 0.91
N ILE A 42 -1.95 -14.03 -0.38
CA ILE A 42 -1.66 -15.17 -1.28
C ILE A 42 -0.16 -15.42 -1.36
N GLY A 43 0.66 -14.37 -1.47
CA GLY A 43 2.13 -14.49 -1.50
C GLY A 43 2.69 -15.12 -0.23
N LEU A 44 2.25 -14.64 0.94
CA LEU A 44 2.62 -15.21 2.24
C LEU A 44 2.18 -16.66 2.40
N PHE A 45 0.96 -16.97 1.94
CA PHE A 45 0.41 -18.32 2.00
C PHE A 45 1.23 -19.29 1.14
N ALA A 46 1.56 -18.91 -0.10
CA ALA A 46 2.41 -19.70 -0.99
C ALA A 46 3.81 -19.92 -0.40
N GLN A 47 4.41 -18.88 0.18
CA GLN A 47 5.70 -18.96 0.85
C GLN A 47 5.67 -19.91 2.06
N THR A 48 4.62 -19.81 2.87
CA THR A 48 4.41 -20.68 4.03
C THR A 48 4.28 -22.14 3.58
N LEU A 49 3.51 -22.41 2.52
CA LEU A 49 3.41 -23.75 1.94
C LEU A 49 4.76 -24.28 1.48
N LEU A 50 5.57 -23.47 0.79
CA LEU A 50 6.92 -23.86 0.35
C LEU A 50 7.87 -24.16 1.52
N GLY A 51 7.77 -23.39 2.61
CA GLY A 51 8.55 -23.67 3.82
C GLY A 51 8.14 -25.01 4.44
N TRP A 52 6.84 -25.21 4.65
CA TRP A 52 6.32 -26.43 5.25
C TRP A 52 6.60 -27.68 4.43
N THR A 53 6.50 -27.62 3.10
CA THR A 53 6.87 -28.77 2.25
C THR A 53 8.36 -29.11 2.39
N GLY A 54 9.24 -28.10 2.43
CA GLY A 54 10.67 -28.30 2.72
C GLY A 54 10.90 -28.98 4.07
N PHE A 55 10.19 -28.55 5.12
CA PHE A 55 10.28 -29.15 6.46
C PHE A 55 9.81 -30.61 6.49
N VAL A 56 8.65 -30.91 5.90
CA VAL A 56 8.10 -32.29 5.85
C VAL A 56 9.05 -33.21 5.09
N VAL A 57 9.61 -32.75 3.97
CA VAL A 57 10.59 -33.51 3.19
C VAL A 57 11.87 -33.76 4.00
N ALA A 58 12.37 -32.75 4.74
CA ALA A 58 13.52 -32.93 5.63
C ALA A 58 13.25 -33.95 6.75
N PHE A 59 12.03 -33.95 7.30
CA PHE A 59 11.62 -34.91 8.32
C PHE A 59 11.53 -36.33 7.77
N ILE A 60 10.98 -36.51 6.58
CA ILE A 60 10.91 -37.81 5.90
C ILE A 60 12.32 -38.33 5.62
N PHE A 61 13.22 -37.54 5.05
CA PHE A 61 14.59 -38.01 4.75
C PHE A 61 15.47 -38.25 5.98
N ARG A 62 15.03 -37.87 7.18
CA ARG A 62 15.76 -38.15 8.41
C ARG A 62 15.68 -39.61 8.86
N PHE A 63 14.61 -40.33 8.50
CA PHE A 63 14.33 -41.67 9.05
C PHE A 63 14.71 -42.88 8.15
N PRO A 64 14.41 -42.93 6.83
CA PRO A 64 14.57 -44.13 6.02
C PRO A 64 15.82 -44.20 5.14
N CYS A 65 16.42 -43.07 4.73
CA CYS A 65 17.68 -43.04 3.94
C CYS A 65 18.39 -41.68 4.12
N PRO A 66 19.63 -41.62 4.63
CA PRO A 66 20.31 -40.36 4.90
C PRO A 66 20.98 -39.83 3.63
N ASN A 67 20.17 -39.40 2.65
CA ASN A 67 20.69 -38.54 1.59
C ASN A 67 20.99 -37.16 2.20
N GLN A 68 22.20 -37.05 2.76
CA GLN A 68 22.67 -35.91 3.54
C GLN A 68 22.57 -34.59 2.77
N LEU A 69 22.69 -34.65 1.44
CA LEU A 69 22.58 -33.52 0.53
C LEU A 69 21.13 -33.02 0.41
N LEU A 70 20.16 -33.91 0.19
CA LEU A 70 18.74 -33.57 0.12
C LEU A 70 18.23 -32.99 1.44
N TYR A 71 18.59 -33.59 2.57
CA TYR A 71 18.25 -33.07 3.89
C TYR A 71 18.74 -31.64 4.11
N ARG A 72 20.00 -31.34 3.75
CA ARG A 72 20.57 -29.99 3.86
C ARG A 72 19.88 -28.98 2.96
N ILE A 73 19.55 -29.35 1.72
CA ILE A 73 18.81 -28.48 0.79
C ILE A 73 17.41 -28.18 1.33
N SER A 74 16.71 -29.19 1.86
CA SER A 74 15.35 -29.02 2.39
C SER A 74 15.29 -28.10 3.61
N ILE A 75 16.26 -28.23 4.53
CA ILE A 75 16.38 -27.30 5.67
C ILE A 75 16.74 -25.89 5.20
N PHE A 76 17.66 -25.78 4.25
CA PHE A 76 18.03 -24.47 3.69
C PHE A 76 16.84 -23.76 3.03
N LEU A 77 15.99 -24.50 2.30
CA LEU A 77 14.75 -23.96 1.73
C LEU A 77 13.77 -23.51 2.82
N TYR A 78 13.67 -24.24 3.92
CA TYR A 78 12.87 -23.85 5.08
C TYR A 78 13.40 -22.57 5.76
N ASP A 79 14.71 -22.49 5.99
CA ASP A 79 15.36 -21.33 6.61
C ASP A 79 15.23 -20.07 5.74
N ILE A 80 15.41 -20.20 4.42
CA ILE A 80 15.19 -19.10 3.49
C ILE A 80 13.72 -18.67 3.49
N SER A 81 12.79 -19.64 3.45
CA SER A 81 11.37 -19.33 3.43
C SER A 81 10.94 -18.59 4.71
N THR A 82 11.43 -19.01 5.88
CA THR A 82 11.13 -18.32 7.15
C THR A 82 11.81 -16.95 7.24
N ALA A 83 13.06 -16.82 6.78
CA ALA A 83 13.77 -15.54 6.75
C ALA A 83 13.14 -14.51 5.79
N LEU A 84 12.57 -14.97 4.67
CA LEU A 84 11.88 -14.09 3.72
C LEU A 84 10.53 -13.59 4.24
N ALA A 85 9.89 -14.28 5.20
CA ALA A 85 8.51 -13.97 5.65
C ALA A 85 8.32 -12.53 6.17
N PRO A 86 9.22 -11.94 6.98
CA PRO A 86 9.10 -10.53 7.37
C PRO A 86 9.32 -9.56 6.20
N THR A 87 10.01 -9.98 5.14
CA THR A 87 10.35 -9.11 4.00
C THR A 87 9.33 -9.16 2.87
N THR A 88 8.50 -10.21 2.78
CA THR A 88 7.53 -10.33 1.70
C THR A 88 6.44 -9.27 1.79
N ILE A 89 5.90 -8.98 2.97
CA ILE A 89 4.88 -7.93 3.14
C ILE A 89 5.33 -6.57 2.56
N PRO A 90 6.47 -5.98 2.99
CA PRO A 90 6.92 -4.71 2.43
C PRO A 90 7.28 -4.81 0.95
N LEU A 91 7.81 -5.93 0.48
CA LEU A 91 8.12 -6.13 -0.96
C LEU A 91 6.85 -6.09 -1.82
N PHE A 92 5.81 -6.82 -1.41
CA PHE A 92 4.52 -6.83 -2.09
C PHE A 92 3.83 -5.47 -2.04
N LEU A 93 3.92 -4.75 -0.92
CA LEU A 93 3.40 -3.38 -0.82
C LEU A 93 4.12 -2.44 -1.81
N VAL A 94 5.44 -2.50 -1.92
CA VAL A 94 6.18 -1.66 -2.90
C VAL A 94 5.84 -2.03 -4.34
N LEU A 95 5.60 -3.31 -4.65
CA LEU A 95 5.30 -3.76 -6.01
C LEU A 95 3.87 -3.41 -6.46
N TYR A 96 2.88 -3.57 -5.58
CA TYR A 96 1.47 -3.48 -5.97
C TYR A 96 0.81 -2.14 -5.63
N GLU A 97 1.24 -1.45 -4.57
CA GLU A 97 0.69 -0.13 -4.21
C GLU A 97 1.45 0.98 -4.94
N ARG A 98 0.82 1.58 -5.97
CA ARG A 98 1.41 2.67 -6.74
C ARG A 98 1.83 3.85 -5.86
N LYS A 99 1.04 4.19 -4.84
CA LYS A 99 1.35 5.29 -3.90
C LYS A 99 2.65 5.02 -3.14
N ILE A 100 2.80 3.81 -2.63
CA ILE A 100 3.99 3.36 -1.90
C ILE A 100 5.19 3.27 -2.84
N ASN A 101 5.02 2.74 -4.04
CA ASN A 101 6.08 2.65 -5.04
C ASN A 101 6.63 4.02 -5.44
N VAL A 102 5.74 5.00 -5.70
CA VAL A 102 6.14 6.38 -6.02
C VAL A 102 6.87 7.03 -4.84
N ALA A 103 6.37 6.86 -3.61
CA ALA A 103 7.04 7.37 -2.42
C ALA A 103 8.41 6.70 -2.18
N PHE A 104 8.50 5.40 -2.43
CA PHE A 104 9.74 4.62 -2.35
C PHE A 104 10.75 5.08 -3.40
N LYS A 105 10.34 5.23 -4.66
CA LYS A 105 11.17 5.78 -5.74
C LYS A 105 11.65 7.19 -5.43
N LYS A 106 10.79 8.06 -4.88
CA LYS A 106 11.18 9.43 -4.48
C LYS A 106 12.25 9.40 -3.37
N LYS A 107 12.12 8.52 -2.38
CA LYS A 107 13.13 8.34 -1.32
C LYS A 107 14.42 7.72 -1.85
N LEU A 108 14.32 6.71 -2.71
CA LEU A 108 15.46 6.03 -3.33
C LEU A 108 16.25 6.99 -4.23
N ASN A 109 15.56 7.78 -5.07
CA ASN A 109 16.17 8.81 -5.89
C ASN A 109 16.81 9.90 -5.04
N LYS A 110 16.22 10.30 -3.90
CA LYS A 110 16.86 11.25 -2.98
C LYS A 110 18.16 10.70 -2.36
N LEU A 111 18.23 9.39 -2.13
CA LEU A 111 19.42 8.73 -1.59
C LEU A 111 20.49 8.51 -2.66
N LEU A 112 20.09 8.13 -3.88
CA LEU A 112 20.98 7.88 -5.02
C LEU A 112 21.49 9.18 -5.68
N HIS A 113 20.64 10.20 -5.80
CA HIS A 113 20.97 11.50 -6.40
C HIS A 113 21.36 12.57 -5.36
N ARG A 114 21.89 12.18 -4.19
CA ARG A 114 22.37 13.14 -3.16
C ARG A 114 23.54 14.03 -3.63
N LYS A 115 23.95 13.97 -4.89
CA LYS A 115 25.08 14.75 -5.45
C LYS A 115 24.74 15.68 -6.62
N GLU A 116 23.53 15.72 -7.14
CA GLU A 116 23.17 16.73 -8.15
C GLU A 116 22.03 17.60 -7.65
N GLY A 117 22.28 18.90 -7.65
CA GLY A 117 21.53 19.90 -6.92
C GLY A 117 20.07 19.99 -7.33
N ASN A 118 19.25 20.42 -6.36
CA ASN A 118 18.03 21.21 -6.53
C ASN A 118 17.38 21.14 -7.93
N CYS A 119 16.80 19.99 -8.29
CA CYS A 119 15.87 19.94 -9.41
C CYS A 119 14.50 20.35 -8.90
N ASP A 120 14.27 21.66 -8.88
CA ASP A 120 12.94 22.24 -8.80
C ASP A 120 12.14 21.82 -10.04
N LEU A 121 11.04 21.11 -9.83
CA LEU A 121 10.09 20.75 -10.88
C LEU A 121 9.26 21.98 -11.22
N VAL A 122 9.62 22.63 -12.32
CA VAL A 122 8.92 23.78 -12.91
C VAL A 122 7.78 23.27 -13.79
N GLY A 123 6.54 23.68 -13.50
CA GLY A 123 5.37 23.38 -14.34
C GLY A 123 5.45 24.08 -15.71
N LEU A 124 4.63 23.67 -16.67
CA LEU A 124 4.58 24.25 -18.03
C LEU A 124 4.23 25.76 -18.09
N GLU A 125 3.85 26.37 -16.95
CA GLU A 125 3.63 27.82 -16.78
C GLU A 125 4.74 28.53 -15.99
N GLY A 126 5.81 27.84 -15.60
CA GLY A 126 6.92 28.43 -14.83
C GLY A 126 6.75 28.36 -13.30
N ASN A 127 5.63 27.85 -12.79
CA ASN A 127 5.41 27.74 -11.33
C ASN A 127 5.90 26.39 -10.78
N GLN A 128 6.65 26.46 -9.66
CA GLN A 128 7.14 25.29 -8.92
C GLN A 128 5.96 24.57 -8.22
N LEU A 129 5.63 23.36 -8.66
CA LEU A 129 4.57 22.57 -8.03
C LEU A 129 5.17 21.75 -6.88
N GLN A 130 5.21 22.36 -5.68
CA GLN A 130 5.24 21.58 -4.44
C GLN A 130 3.83 21.01 -4.20
N LEU A 131 3.47 19.95 -4.93
CA LEU A 131 2.30 19.14 -4.59
C LEU A 131 2.64 18.30 -3.37
N ASP A 132 2.54 18.94 -2.20
CA ASP A 132 2.47 18.26 -0.92
C ASP A 132 1.13 17.54 -0.85
N ALA A 133 1.16 16.20 -0.79
CA ALA A 133 -0.04 15.39 -0.57
C ALA A 133 -0.80 15.76 0.72
N LYS A 134 -0.17 16.52 1.64
CA LYS A 134 -0.84 17.16 2.77
C LYS A 134 -1.85 18.21 2.34
N GLN A 135 -1.53 19.03 1.33
CA GLN A 135 -2.42 20.09 0.85
C GLN A 135 -3.65 19.55 0.14
N GLU A 136 -3.56 18.44 -0.62
CA GLU A 136 -4.75 17.79 -1.20
C GLU A 136 -5.70 17.27 -0.12
N THR A 137 -5.16 16.65 0.92
CA THR A 137 -5.96 16.16 2.05
C THR A 137 -6.57 17.32 2.83
N GLU A 138 -5.82 18.41 3.03
CA GLU A 138 -6.26 19.61 3.72
C GLU A 138 -7.30 20.41 2.92
N THR A 139 -7.17 20.50 1.59
CA THR A 139 -8.24 21.05 0.73
C THR A 139 -9.48 20.15 0.75
N TYR A 140 -9.32 18.83 0.76
CA TYR A 140 -10.44 17.89 0.91
C TYR A 140 -11.17 18.08 2.25
N PHE A 141 -10.43 18.19 3.36
CA PHE A 141 -11.00 18.43 4.69
C PHE A 141 -11.54 19.84 4.87
N GLN A 142 -10.97 20.85 4.22
CA GLN A 142 -11.51 22.21 4.21
C GLN A 142 -12.80 22.31 3.39
N GLN A 143 -12.90 21.60 2.27
CA GLN A 143 -14.14 21.46 1.51
C GLN A 143 -15.20 20.70 2.33
N LEU A 144 -14.79 19.65 3.05
CA LEU A 144 -15.67 18.91 3.98
C LEU A 144 -16.14 19.78 5.15
N LYS A 145 -15.24 20.59 5.74
CA LYS A 145 -15.54 21.50 6.83
C LYS A 145 -16.48 22.63 6.39
N LYS A 146 -16.30 23.16 5.16
CA LYS A 146 -17.25 24.11 4.55
C LYS A 146 -18.60 23.48 4.18
N ALA A 147 -18.63 22.18 3.89
CA ALA A 147 -19.88 21.48 3.59
C ALA A 147 -20.70 21.11 4.85
N TRP A 148 -20.07 21.17 6.03
CA TRP A 148 -20.64 20.83 7.34
C TRP A 148 -20.82 22.03 8.29
N ALA A 149 -20.35 23.22 7.92
CA ALA A 149 -20.60 24.48 8.61
C ALA A 149 -21.79 25.22 7.97
#